data_AF-A0A081SE87-F1
#
_entry.id   AF-A0A081SE87-F1
#
_cell.length_a   1.000
_cell.length_b   1.000
_cell.length_c   1.000
_cell.angle_alpha   90.00
_cell.angle_beta   90.00
_cell.angle_gamma   90.00
#
_symmetry.space_group_name_H-M   'P 1'
#
loop_
_entity.id
_entity.type
_entity.pdbx_description
1 polymer ?
#
loop_
_entity_poly.entity_id
_entity_poly.type
_entity_poly.pdbx_seq_one_letter_code
_entity_poly.pdbx_strand_id
1 'polypeptide(L)'
;MFTMSLLVFLLCFGNMPVAYTEPAPQLCMCAPSLDSLRAATTWKEMDDFHEVMAETFHPMEDGDFKPIRARAKEMADKAARWASSAVPADMTLPPNAKENLKKLAKESAALSKLIDKKAKDATVKKALTALHDRFHEVSGQCKHK
;
A
#
# COMPACT_ATOMS: atom_id res chain seq x y z
N MET A 1 32.36 6.24 -40.46
CA MET A 1 32.43 5.50 -41.73
C MET A 1 32.47 4.01 -41.40
N PHE A 2 31.43 3.26 -41.81
CA PHE A 2 31.30 1.79 -42.00
C PHE A 2 29.77 1.49 -42.02
N THR A 3 29.10 1.67 -43.16
CA THR A 3 28.57 0.61 -44.08
C THR A 3 27.51 -0.27 -43.40
N MET A 4 26.21 0.01 -43.55
CA MET A 4 25.27 -0.35 -44.65
C MET A 4 24.88 -1.84 -44.73
N SER A 5 23.56 -2.03 -44.95
CA SER A 5 22.94 -3.13 -45.73
C SER A 5 22.78 -4.49 -45.03
N LEU A 6 21.72 -5.29 -45.26
CA LEU A 6 20.63 -5.25 -46.22
C LEU A 6 19.51 -6.20 -45.71
N LEU A 7 18.25 -5.85 -45.97
CA LEU A 7 17.16 -6.83 -46.09
C LEU A 7 17.46 -7.79 -47.25
N VAL A 8 17.19 -9.09 -47.08
CA VAL A 8 16.81 -9.99 -48.18
C VAL A 8 15.72 -10.97 -47.72
N PHE A 9 14.52 -10.72 -48.24
CA PHE A 9 13.43 -11.64 -48.51
C PHE A 9 13.86 -12.70 -49.54
N LEU A 10 13.48 -13.98 -49.39
CA LEU A 10 12.64 -14.75 -50.34
C LEU A 10 12.69 -16.29 -50.09
N LEU A 11 11.54 -16.83 -49.68
CA LEU A 11 10.77 -17.96 -50.23
C LEU A 11 11.38 -19.36 -50.51
N CYS A 12 10.76 -20.33 -49.80
CA CYS A 12 10.14 -21.61 -50.25
C CYS A 12 11.06 -22.66 -50.92
N PHE A 13 10.96 -23.98 -50.68
CA PHE A 13 9.85 -24.93 -50.49
C PHE A 13 10.32 -25.98 -49.45
N GLY A 14 9.54 -26.65 -48.61
CA GLY A 14 8.22 -27.25 -48.78
C GLY A 14 8.35 -28.72 -48.34
N ASN A 15 7.71 -29.12 -47.24
CA ASN A 15 7.26 -30.50 -47.05
C ASN A 15 6.09 -30.56 -46.06
N MET A 16 5.16 -31.46 -46.36
CA MET A 16 3.79 -31.56 -45.85
C MET A 16 3.68 -31.89 -44.35
N PRO A 17 2.62 -31.40 -43.67
CA PRO A 17 2.38 -31.71 -42.26
C PRO A 17 1.69 -33.08 -42.10
N VAL A 18 2.26 -33.94 -41.26
CA VAL A 18 1.52 -35.04 -40.66
C VAL A 18 0.69 -34.46 -39.52
N ALA A 19 -0.63 -34.56 -39.67
CA ALA A 19 -1.59 -34.14 -38.66
C ALA A 19 -1.44 -34.99 -37.40
N TYR A 20 -0.93 -34.38 -36.33
CA TYR A 20 -1.18 -34.81 -34.97
C TYR A 20 -2.08 -33.76 -34.34
N THR A 21 -3.33 -34.13 -34.07
CA THR A 21 -4.21 -33.36 -33.20
C THR A 21 -3.70 -33.51 -31.77
N GLU A 22 -2.79 -32.64 -31.36
CA GLU A 22 -2.49 -32.46 -29.95
C GLU A 22 -3.63 -31.68 -29.29
N PRO A 23 -4.23 -32.18 -28.20
CA PRO A 23 -5.13 -31.37 -27.39
C PRO A 23 -4.34 -30.20 -26.79
N ALA A 24 -4.86 -29.00 -26.98
CA ALA A 24 -4.24 -27.76 -26.51
C ALA A 24 -3.73 -27.91 -25.07
N PRO A 25 -2.55 -27.35 -24.74
CA PRO A 25 -2.15 -27.21 -23.36
C PRO A 25 -3.22 -26.32 -22.73
N GLN A 26 -4.01 -26.95 -21.86
CA GLN A 26 -4.98 -26.27 -21.02
C GLN A 26 -4.14 -25.36 -20.12
N LEU A 27 -3.94 -24.13 -20.61
CA LEU A 27 -3.54 -22.99 -19.82
C LEU A 27 -4.41 -23.08 -18.58
N CYS A 28 -3.78 -23.43 -17.47
CA CYS A 28 -4.35 -23.23 -16.15
C CYS A 28 -4.39 -21.72 -15.94
N MET A 29 -5.27 -21.06 -16.69
CA MET A 29 -5.75 -19.75 -16.32
C MET A 29 -6.57 -20.04 -15.07
N CYS A 30 -5.97 -19.78 -13.92
CA CYS A 30 -6.74 -19.35 -12.77
C CYS A 30 -7.49 -18.10 -13.25
N ALA A 31 -8.65 -18.30 -13.87
CA ALA A 31 -9.63 -17.25 -14.00
C ALA A 31 -9.78 -16.70 -12.57
N PRO A 32 -9.52 -15.41 -12.33
CA PRO A 32 -9.80 -14.86 -11.02
C PRO A 32 -11.27 -15.19 -10.75
N SER A 33 -11.51 -15.92 -9.66
CA SER A 33 -12.87 -16.14 -9.20
C SER A 33 -13.56 -14.77 -9.08
N LEU A 34 -14.88 -14.73 -9.16
CA LEU A 34 -15.62 -13.50 -8.92
C LEU A 34 -15.24 -12.84 -7.58
N ASP A 35 -14.71 -13.63 -6.63
CA ASP A 35 -14.12 -13.16 -5.37
C ASP A 35 -12.75 -12.47 -5.50
N SER A 36 -11.93 -12.75 -6.53
CA SER A 36 -10.75 -11.93 -6.87
C SER A 36 -11.10 -10.66 -7.66
N LEU A 37 -12.27 -10.61 -8.31
CA LEU A 37 -12.80 -9.40 -8.95
C LEU A 37 -13.57 -8.51 -7.97
N ARG A 38 -14.04 -9.06 -6.85
CA ARG A 38 -14.25 -8.27 -5.63
C ARG A 38 -12.88 -7.88 -5.10
N ALA A 39 -12.27 -6.87 -5.71
CA ALA A 39 -11.30 -6.07 -4.98
C ALA A 39 -11.99 -5.72 -3.66
N ALA A 40 -11.51 -6.28 -2.54
CA ALA A 40 -11.85 -5.79 -1.22
C ALA A 40 -11.71 -4.27 -1.35
N THR A 41 -12.79 -3.51 -1.17
CA THR A 41 -12.70 -2.10 -1.49
C THR A 41 -11.77 -1.49 -0.46
N THR A 42 -10.53 -1.31 -0.89
CA THR A 42 -9.44 -0.83 -0.08
C THR A 42 -9.71 0.64 0.14
N TRP A 43 -9.81 1.07 1.39
CA TRP A 43 -9.80 2.49 1.67
C TRP A 43 -8.38 3.01 1.43
N LYS A 44 -8.11 3.45 0.20
CA LYS A 44 -6.76 3.77 -0.28
C LYS A 44 -5.98 4.65 0.70
N GLU A 45 -6.60 5.67 1.28
CA GLU A 45 -5.93 6.58 2.20
C GLU A 45 -5.55 5.91 3.54
N MET A 46 -6.32 4.92 3.98
CA MET A 46 -5.95 4.07 5.13
C MET A 46 -4.71 3.25 4.80
N ASP A 47 -4.67 2.61 3.63
CA ASP A 47 -3.56 1.78 3.20
C ASP A 47 -2.29 2.61 2.98
N ASP A 48 -2.41 3.76 2.31
CA ASP A 48 -1.31 4.70 2.11
C ASP A 48 -0.70 5.14 3.44
N PHE A 49 -1.51 5.36 4.48
CA PHE A 49 -1.04 5.69 5.82
C PHE A 49 -0.38 4.49 6.49
N HIS A 50 -0.99 3.31 6.39
CA HIS A 50 -0.49 2.07 6.97
C HIS A 50 0.88 1.68 6.41
N GLU A 51 1.10 1.86 5.10
CA GLU A 51 2.39 1.62 4.45
C GLU A 51 3.53 2.40 5.12
N VAL A 52 3.38 3.73 5.26
CA VAL A 52 4.40 4.56 5.92
C VAL A 52 4.55 4.20 7.39
N MET A 53 3.45 3.85 8.05
CA MET A 53 3.49 3.39 9.44
C MET A 53 4.31 2.11 9.58
N ALA A 54 4.06 1.08 8.78
CA ALA A 54 4.79 -0.18 8.83
C ALA A 54 6.29 0.02 8.54
N GLU A 55 6.62 0.81 7.51
CA GLU A 55 8.00 1.10 7.09
C GLU A 55 8.79 1.98 8.08
N THR A 56 8.13 2.52 9.11
CA THR A 56 8.78 3.35 10.14
C THR A 56 8.67 2.77 11.55
N PHE A 57 7.60 2.03 11.84
CA PHE A 57 7.37 1.37 13.11
C PHE A 57 8.27 0.16 13.27
N HIS A 58 8.32 -0.76 12.31
CA HIS A 58 9.12 -1.98 12.44
C HIS A 58 10.62 -1.72 12.59
N PRO A 59 11.26 -0.82 11.81
CA PRO A 59 12.65 -0.46 12.06
C PRO A 59 12.88 0.16 13.45
N MET A 60 11.89 0.93 13.96
CA MET A 60 11.96 1.52 15.30
C MET A 60 11.90 0.46 16.41
N GLU A 61 11.20 -0.66 16.20
CA GLU A 61 11.19 -1.79 17.15
C GLU A 61 12.60 -2.32 17.38
N ASP A 62 13.42 -2.38 16.32
CA ASP A 62 14.83 -2.76 16.33
C ASP A 62 15.79 -1.61 16.73
N GLY A 63 15.25 -0.43 17.02
CA GLY A 63 16.01 0.75 17.44
C GLY A 63 16.54 1.63 16.30
N ASP A 64 16.15 1.38 15.04
CA ASP A 64 16.45 2.28 13.94
C ASP A 64 15.39 3.40 13.84
N PHE A 65 15.72 4.57 14.37
CA PHE A 65 14.87 5.75 14.29
C PHE A 65 15.05 6.57 13.01
N LYS A 66 15.97 6.20 12.11
CA LYS A 66 16.22 6.97 10.88
C LYS A 66 14.97 7.06 10.00
N PRO A 67 14.20 5.97 9.75
CA PRO A 67 13.03 6.03 8.88
C PRO A 67 11.94 6.96 9.42
N ILE A 68 11.57 6.83 10.70
CA ILE A 68 10.54 7.70 11.27
C ILE A 68 10.98 9.18 11.27
N ARG A 69 12.26 9.46 11.55
CA ARG A 69 12.80 10.82 11.51
C ARG A 69 12.74 11.45 10.12
N ALA A 70 12.91 10.65 9.06
CA ALA A 70 12.81 11.12 7.69
C ALA A 70 11.36 11.29 7.21
N ARG A 71 10.43 10.48 7.71
CA ARG A 71 9.08 10.33 7.11
C ARG A 71 7.93 10.77 8.00
N ALA A 72 8.18 11.30 9.20
CA ALA A 72 7.10 11.72 10.10
C ALA A 72 6.19 12.81 9.51
N LYS A 73 6.72 13.69 8.66
CA LYS A 73 5.90 14.66 7.92
C LYS A 73 4.99 13.97 6.90
N GLU A 74 5.51 13.01 6.13
CA GLU A 74 4.73 12.21 5.18
C GLU A 74 3.60 11.45 5.90
N MET A 75 3.92 10.82 7.03
CA MET A 75 2.94 10.13 7.88
C MET A 75 1.83 11.08 8.35
N ALA A 76 2.19 12.29 8.81
CA ALA A 76 1.21 13.30 9.23
C ALA A 76 0.33 13.78 8.07
N ASP A 77 0.91 14.01 6.89
CA ASP A 77 0.18 14.45 5.70
C ASP A 77 -0.80 13.36 5.22
N LYS A 78 -0.40 12.08 5.24
CA LYS A 78 -1.27 10.95 4.89
C LYS A 78 -2.38 10.73 5.92
N ALA A 79 -2.10 10.88 7.21
CA ALA A 79 -3.12 10.81 8.25
C ALA A 79 -4.20 11.90 8.07
N ALA A 80 -3.77 13.13 7.76
CA ALA A 80 -4.69 14.24 7.48
C ALA A 80 -5.55 13.99 6.23
N ARG A 81 -4.95 13.41 5.18
CA ARG A 81 -5.67 13.00 3.96
C ARG A 81 -6.71 11.92 4.28
N TRP A 82 -6.33 10.87 5.02
CA TRP A 82 -7.28 9.83 5.41
C TRP A 82 -8.44 10.38 6.23
N ALA A 83 -8.16 11.21 7.25
CA ALA A 83 -9.20 11.85 8.06
C ALA A 83 -10.15 12.78 7.30
N SER A 84 -9.75 13.24 6.11
CA SER A 84 -10.54 14.12 5.24
C SER A 84 -11.18 13.41 4.05
N SER A 85 -10.80 12.15 3.81
CA SER A 85 -11.29 11.35 2.69
C SER A 85 -12.74 10.90 2.89
N ALA A 86 -13.41 10.60 1.78
CA ALA A 86 -14.74 10.00 1.83
C ALA A 86 -14.63 8.54 2.27
N VAL A 87 -15.57 8.09 3.12
CA VAL A 87 -15.69 6.66 3.45
C VAL A 87 -16.14 5.92 2.19
N PRO A 88 -15.46 4.83 1.78
CA PRO A 88 -15.89 4.02 0.64
C PRO A 88 -17.35 3.58 0.76
N ALA A 89 -18.06 3.48 -0.37
CA ALA A 89 -19.51 3.28 -0.41
C ALA A 89 -19.95 1.96 0.25
N ASP A 90 -19.10 0.95 0.14
CA ASP A 90 -19.22 -0.40 0.67
C ASP A 90 -18.71 -0.54 2.12
N MET A 91 -18.18 0.53 2.71
CA MET A 91 -17.67 0.53 4.09
C MET A 91 -18.54 1.36 5.02
N THR A 92 -18.54 0.99 6.30
CA THR A 92 -19.14 1.75 7.39
C THR A 92 -18.07 2.19 8.38
N LEU A 93 -18.04 3.49 8.69
CA LEU A 93 -17.21 4.06 9.73
C LEU A 93 -18.10 4.52 10.90
N PRO A 94 -18.10 3.82 12.04
CA PRO A 94 -18.90 4.22 13.18
C PRO A 94 -18.39 5.53 13.80
N PRO A 95 -19.23 6.30 14.54
CA PRO A 95 -18.86 7.61 15.07
C PRO A 95 -17.57 7.61 15.92
N ASN A 96 -17.38 6.58 16.75
CA ASN A 96 -16.17 6.40 17.55
C ASN A 96 -14.90 6.23 16.68
N ALA A 97 -14.98 5.44 15.61
CA ALA A 97 -13.87 5.27 14.66
C ALA A 97 -13.56 6.60 13.94
N LYS A 98 -14.59 7.38 13.60
CA LYS A 98 -14.42 8.72 13.02
C LYS A 98 -13.73 9.69 13.97
N GLU A 99 -14.06 9.65 15.26
CA GLU A 99 -13.36 10.45 16.28
C GLU A 99 -11.92 10.00 16.49
N ASN A 100 -11.69 8.70 16.51
CA ASN A 100 -10.36 8.13 16.64
C ASN A 100 -9.48 8.43 15.41
N LEU A 101 -10.05 8.45 14.21
CA LEU A 101 -9.33 8.88 13.00
C LEU A 101 -8.91 10.36 13.08
N LYS A 102 -9.74 11.23 13.66
CA LYS A 102 -9.33 12.63 13.94
C LYS A 102 -8.22 12.71 14.98
N LYS A 103 -8.23 11.84 16.00
CA LYS A 103 -7.14 11.76 17.00
C LYS A 103 -5.85 11.27 16.35
N LEU A 104 -5.91 10.23 15.53
CA LEU A 104 -4.80 9.68 14.75
C LEU A 104 -4.11 10.77 13.91
N ALA A 105 -4.89 11.60 13.21
CA ALA A 105 -4.34 12.73 12.45
C ALA A 105 -3.62 13.76 13.33
N LYS A 106 -4.19 14.10 14.50
CA LYS A 106 -3.56 15.01 15.46
C LYS A 106 -2.29 14.44 16.09
N GLU A 107 -2.32 13.15 16.45
CA GLU A 107 -1.19 12.42 17.03
C GLU A 107 -0.05 12.30 16.02
N SER A 108 -0.35 12.03 14.74
CA SER A 108 0.65 12.03 13.66
C SER A 108 1.31 13.40 13.47
N ALA A 109 0.52 14.48 13.48
CA ALA A 109 1.05 15.84 13.42
C ALA A 109 1.89 16.20 14.65
N ALA A 110 1.52 15.71 15.85
CA ALA A 110 2.29 15.89 17.06
C ALA A 110 3.63 15.13 17.01
N LEU A 111 3.64 13.91 16.47
CA LEU A 111 4.86 13.14 16.25
C LEU A 111 5.83 13.85 15.30
N SER A 112 5.34 14.39 14.18
CA SER A 112 6.16 15.22 13.28
C SER A 112 6.80 16.39 14.03
N LYS A 113 6.03 17.11 14.85
CA LYS A 113 6.55 18.24 15.66
C LYS A 113 7.57 17.79 16.70
N LEU A 114 7.43 16.61 17.30
CA LEU A 114 8.43 16.05 18.23
C LEU A 114 9.77 15.81 17.50
N ILE A 115 9.71 15.31 16.27
CA ILE A 115 10.89 15.06 15.44
C ILE A 115 11.55 16.36 15.00
N ASP A 116 10.77 17.37 14.59
CA ASP A 116 11.28 18.71 14.26
C ASP A 116 12.00 19.36 15.46
N LYS A 117 11.49 19.10 16.67
CA LYS A 117 12.09 19.54 17.94
C LYS A 117 13.25 18.66 18.42
N LYS A 118 13.70 17.71 17.60
CA LYS A 118 14.79 16.77 17.90
C LYS A 118 14.55 16.01 19.22
N ALA A 119 13.31 15.57 19.46
CA ALA A 119 12.98 14.77 20.63
C ALA A 119 13.85 13.50 20.70
N LYS A 120 14.11 13.05 21.94
CA LYS A 120 14.86 11.83 22.23
C LYS A 120 14.13 10.59 21.71
N ASP A 121 14.88 9.56 21.36
CA ASP A 121 14.35 8.30 20.81
C ASP A 121 13.28 7.66 21.70
N ALA A 122 13.46 7.66 23.02
CA ALA A 122 12.44 7.14 23.95
C ALA A 122 11.08 7.87 23.82
N THR A 123 11.10 9.18 23.58
CA THR A 123 9.88 9.97 23.36
C THR A 123 9.27 9.66 21.99
N VAL A 124 10.10 9.53 20.96
CA VAL A 124 9.65 9.17 19.60
C VAL A 124 9.03 7.77 19.60
N LYS A 125 9.69 6.79 20.24
CA LYS A 125 9.19 5.41 20.39
C LYS A 125 7.83 5.38 21.04
N LYS A 126 7.67 6.01 22.20
CA LYS A 126 6.37 6.07 22.90
C LYS A 126 5.27 6.69 22.03
N ALA A 127 5.57 7.78 21.33
CA ALA A 127 4.60 8.46 20.48
C ALA A 127 4.22 7.62 19.24
N LEU A 128 5.20 7.00 18.58
CA LEU A 128 4.97 6.17 17.41
C LEU A 128 4.23 4.86 17.76
N THR A 129 4.54 4.22 18.89
CA THR A 129 3.78 3.06 19.39
C THR A 129 2.32 3.42 19.69
N ALA A 130 2.07 4.52 20.40
CA ALA A 130 0.70 4.95 20.66
C ALA A 130 -0.07 5.27 19.35
N LEU A 131 0.61 5.83 18.35
CA LEU A 131 0.03 6.11 17.05
C LEU A 131 -0.29 4.82 16.26
N HIS A 132 0.57 3.80 16.35
CA HIS A 132 0.34 2.48 15.79
C HIS A 132 -0.87 1.78 16.44
N ASP A 133 -1.00 1.83 17.76
CA ASP A 133 -2.16 1.26 18.46
C ASP A 133 -3.45 1.99 18.08
N ARG A 134 -3.39 3.32 17.93
CA ARG A 134 -4.52 4.12 17.44
C ARG A 134 -4.94 3.71 16.03
N PHE A 135 -4.01 3.40 15.15
CA PHE A 135 -4.33 2.89 13.81
C PHE A 135 -5.13 1.59 13.90
N HIS A 136 -4.65 0.61 14.68
CA HIS A 136 -5.36 -0.67 14.84
C HIS A 136 -6.74 -0.50 15.48
N GLU A 137 -6.92 0.46 16.38
CA GLU A 137 -8.24 0.77 16.94
C GLU A 137 -9.20 1.32 15.87
N VAL A 138 -8.73 2.21 14.98
CA VAL A 138 -9.56 2.77 13.90
C VAL A 138 -9.86 1.69 12.85
N SER A 139 -8.84 1.00 12.35
CA SER A 139 -8.99 0.02 11.27
C SER A 139 -9.82 -1.18 11.70
N GLY A 140 -9.67 -1.65 12.95
CA GLY A 140 -10.49 -2.73 13.51
C GLY A 140 -11.97 -2.39 13.70
N GLN A 141 -12.34 -1.10 13.67
CA GLN A 141 -13.72 -0.64 13.77
C GLN A 141 -14.37 -0.40 12.40
N CYS A 142 -13.59 -0.39 11.32
CA CYS A 142 -14.08 -0.31 9.95
C CYS A 142 -14.68 -1.65 9.52
N LYS A 143 -15.87 -1.63 8.93
CA LYS A 143 -16.58 -2.85 8.47
C LYS A 143 -17.06 -2.70 7.04
N HIS A 144 -16.91 -3.75 6.24
CA HIS A 144 -17.61 -3.88 4.97
C HIS A 144 -19.12 -4.07 5.23
N LYS A 145 -19.95 -3.54 4.32
CA LYS A 145 -21.41 -3.63 4.37
C LYS A 145 -21.91 -4.96 3.81
#